data_AF-A0A941ZHL2-F1
#
_entry.id   AF-A0A941ZHL2-F1
#
_cell.length_a   1.000
_cell.length_b   1.000
_cell.length_c   1.000
_cell.angle_alpha   90.00
_cell.angle_beta   90.00
_cell.angle_gamma   90.00
#
_symmetry.space_group_name_H-M   'P 1'
#
loop_
_entity.id
_entity.type
_entity.pdbx_description
1 polymer ?
#
loop_
_entity_poly.entity_id
_entity_poly.type
_entity_poly.pdbx_seq_one_letter_code
_entity_poly.pdbx_strand_id
1 'polypeptide(L)' 'MIYLIEYERKTATLVQFKEFDANQRDEVWKECLDLEIELNAKGIQHEVVLLEAESKEALYKTHQRYFATVEEILKIPA' A
#
# COMPACT_ATOMS: atom_id res chain seq x y z
N MET A 1 -8.87 0.63 -10.69
CA MET A 1 -8.92 0.92 -9.25
C MET A 1 -7.60 1.52 -8.83
N ILE A 2 -7.61 2.39 -7.82
CA ILE A 2 -6.40 2.92 -7.21
C ILE A 2 -6.35 2.41 -5.77
N TYR A 3 -5.16 2.09 -5.28
CA TYR A 3 -4.93 1.51 -3.96
C TYR A 3 -3.90 2.33 -3.21
N LEU A 4 -4.27 2.83 -2.03
CA LEU A 4 -3.36 3.49 -1.11
C LEU A 4 -2.90 2.50 -0.05
N ILE A 5 -1.58 2.37 0.08
CA ILE A 5 -0.92 1.44 0.98
C ILE A 5 -0.03 2.22 1.93
N GLU A 6 -0.20 2.00 3.23
CA GLU A 6 0.76 2.36 4.27
C GLU A 6 1.42 1.10 4.79
N TYR A 7 2.74 1.04 4.71
CA TYR A 7 3.50 -0.16 5.00
C TYR A 7 4.69 0.13 5.92
N GLU A 8 4.76 -0.57 7.05
CA GLU A 8 5.91 -0.51 7.93
C GLU A 8 6.99 -1.51 7.46
N ARG A 9 8.05 -0.97 6.85
CA ARG A 9 9.11 -1.80 6.25
C ARG A 9 9.88 -2.66 7.26
N LYS A 10 10.07 -2.18 8.49
CA LYS A 10 10.90 -2.85 9.50
C LYS A 10 10.25 -4.12 10.03
N THR A 11 8.93 -4.09 10.20
CA THR A 11 8.12 -5.17 10.74
C THR A 11 7.42 -5.97 9.64
N ALA A 12 7.59 -5.57 8.38
CA ALA A 12 6.89 -6.13 7.23
C ALA A 12 5.36 -6.15 7.43
N THR A 13 4.82 -5.06 7.96
CA THR A 13 3.40 -4.98 8.35
C THR A 13 2.64 -4.01 7.46
N LEU A 14 1.52 -4.49 6.92
CA LEU A 14 0.51 -3.65 6.27
C LEU A 14 -0.27 -2.88 7.33
N VAL A 15 -0.07 -1.57 7.38
CA VAL A 15 -0.70 -0.69 8.38
C VAL A 15 -2.06 -0.22 7.89
N GLN A 16 -2.11 0.25 6.64
CA GLN A 16 -3.34 0.74 6.02
C GLN A 16 -3.42 0.28 4.57
N PHE A 17 -4.64 -0.08 4.16
CA PHE A 17 -4.98 -0.42 2.79
C PHE A 17 -6.34 0.18 2.46
N LYS A 18 -6.39 1.10 1.50
CA LYS A 18 -7.62 1.74 1.02
C LYS A 18 -7.78 1.56 -0.48
N GLU A 19 -9.02 1.42 -0.91
CA GLU A 19 -9.41 1.19 -2.30
C GLU A 19 -10.21 2.38 -2.81
N PHE A 20 -9.92 2.82 -4.02
CA PHE A 20 -10.56 3.95 -4.68
C PHE A 20 -10.92 3.60 -6.11
N ASP A 21 -11.96 4.26 -6.61
CA ASP A 21 -12.27 4.23 -8.02
C ASP A 21 -11.24 5.03 -8.82
N ALA A 22 -11.05 4.67 -10.10
CA ALA A 22 -10.11 5.37 -10.98
C ALA A 22 -10.48 6.85 -11.18
N ASN A 23 -11.76 7.21 -11.02
CA ASN A 23 -12.24 8.59 -11.14
C ASN A 23 -11.95 9.47 -9.92
N GLN A 24 -11.47 8.89 -8.81
CA GLN A 24 -11.19 9.61 -7.55
C GLN A 24 -9.73 10.06 -7.42
N ARG A 25 -9.00 10.18 -8.54
CA ARG A 25 -7.55 10.38 -8.51
C ARG A 25 -7.11 11.58 -7.66
N ASP A 26 -7.82 12.71 -7.77
CA ASP A 26 -7.49 13.92 -7.01
C ASP A 26 -7.68 13.74 -5.49
N GLU A 27 -8.71 12.99 -5.09
CA GLU A 27 -8.97 12.64 -3.70
C GLU A 27 -7.86 11.73 -3.16
N VAL A 28 -7.46 10.74 -3.95
CA VAL A 28 -6.37 9.82 -3.60
C VAL A 28 -5.05 10.54 -3.38
N TRP A 29 -4.68 11.47 -4.26
CA TRP A 29 -3.45 12.25 -4.12
C TRP A 29 -3.47 13.11 -2.85
N LYS A 30 -4.61 13.74 -2.56
CA LYS A 30 -4.77 14.52 -1.34
C LYS A 30 -4.63 13.64 -0.10
N GLU A 31 -5.28 12.49 -0.07
CA GLU A 31 -5.24 11.60 1.09
C GLU A 31 -3.85 10.98 1.30
N CYS A 32 -3.13 10.68 0.21
CA CYS A 32 -1.74 10.26 0.26
C CYS A 32 -0.84 11.35 0.88
N LEU A 33 -1.03 12.61 0.45
CA LEU A 33 -0.26 13.74 0.97
C LEU A 33 -0.57 14.01 2.45
N ASP A 34 -1.85 14.02 2.82
CA ASP A 34 -2.27 14.23 4.21
C ASP A 34 -1.69 13.13 5.13
N LEU A 35 -1.67 11.88 4.68
CA LEU A 35 -1.08 10.76 5.40
C LEU A 35 0.45 10.91 5.55
N GLU A 36 1.17 11.27 4.50
CA GLU A 36 2.63 11.49 4.56
C GLU A 36 2.98 12.62 5.54
N ILE A 37 2.20 13.71 5.54
CA ILE A 37 2.38 14.82 6.47
C ILE A 37 2.14 14.35 7.92
N GLU A 38 1.09 13.58 8.17
CA GLU A 38 0.78 13.06 9.50
C GLU A 38 1.90 12.14 10.03
N LEU A 39 2.39 11.23 9.18
CA LEU A 39 3.49 10.32 9.53
C LEU A 39 4.77 11.09 9.81
N ASN A 40 5.09 12.09 8.98
CA ASN A 40 6.25 12.95 9.18
C ASN A 40 6.17 13.72 10.50
N ALA A 41 5.01 14.31 10.80
CA ALA A 41 4.78 15.04 12.05
C ALA A 41 4.95 14.15 13.29
N LYS A 42 4.63 12.86 13.17
CA LYS A 42 4.81 11.85 14.24
C LYS A 42 6.22 11.25 14.28
N GLY A 43 7.10 11.56 13.33
CA GLY A 43 8.43 10.96 13.20
C GLY A 43 8.39 9.47 12.82
N ILE A 44 7.29 9.02 12.23
CA ILE A 44 7.08 7.62 11.83
C ILE A 44 7.61 7.43 10.40
N GLN A 45 8.48 6.44 10.22
CA GLN A 45 9.04 6.09 8.90
C GLN A 45 8.30 4.91 8.28
N HIS A 46 7.08 5.16 7.80
CA HIS A 46 6.33 4.20 7.00
C HIS A 46 6.46 4.51 5.50
N GLU A 47 6.35 3.47 4.68
CA GLU A 47 6.30 3.56 3.22
C GLU A 47 4.85 3.80 2.81
N VAL A 48 4.57 4.91 2.13
CA VAL A 48 3.25 5.23 1.57
C VAL A 48 3.32 5.05 0.06
N VAL A 49 2.41 4.26 -0.52
CA VAL A 49 2.43 3.91 -1.94
C VAL A 49 1.04 3.97 -2.55
N LEU A 50 0.94 4.54 -3.74
CA LEU A 50 -0.23 4.47 -4.60
C LEU A 50 0.00 3.48 -5.73
N LEU A 51 -0.90 2.52 -5.90
CA LEU A 51 -0.84 1.51 -6.96
C LEU A 51 -2.13 1.50 -7.75
N GLU A 52 -2.02 1.35 -9.06
CA GLU A 52 -3.15 1.19 -9.96
C GLU A 52 -3.22 -0.26 -10.44
N ALA A 53 -4.40 -0.88 -10.32
CA ALA A 53 -4.65 -2.20 -10.87
C ALA A 53 -6.11 -2.37 -11.31
N GLU A 54 -6.35 -3.35 -12.16
CA GLU A 54 -7.69 -3.70 -12.66
C GLU A 54 -8.58 -4.24 -11.54
N SER A 55 -8.01 -5.02 -10.62
CA SER A 55 -8.71 -5.54 -9.45
C SER A 55 -7.76 -5.75 -8.28
N LYS A 56 -8.33 -6.02 -7.10
CA LYS A 56 -7.58 -6.30 -5.89
C LYS A 56 -6.77 -7.59 -6.04
N GLU A 57 -7.35 -8.62 -6.67
CA GLU A 57 -6.68 -9.89 -6.95
C GLU A 57 -5.48 -9.72 -7.89
N ALA A 58 -5.59 -8.85 -8.90
CA ALA A 58 -4.48 -8.52 -9.79
C ALA A 58 -3.35 -7.81 -9.04
N LEU A 59 -3.70 -6.90 -8.11
CA LEU A 59 -2.74 -6.25 -7.22
C LEU A 59 -2.04 -7.27 -6.31
N TYR A 60 -2.79 -8.17 -5.67
CA TYR A 60 -2.21 -9.22 -4.83
C TYR A 60 -1.22 -10.09 -5.59
N LYS A 61 -1.47 -10.42 -6.85
CA LYS A 61 -0.56 -11.26 -7.66
C LYS A 61 0.74 -10.55 -8.06
N THR A 62 0.70 -9.24 -8.25
CA THR A 62 1.82 -8.45 -8.78
C THR A 62 2.63 -7.76 -7.68
N HIS A 63 2.01 -7.45 -6.54
CA HIS A 63 2.59 -6.66 -5.46
C HIS A 63 2.51 -7.40 -4.11
N GLN A 64 2.81 -8.69 -4.11
CA GLN A 64 2.73 -9.59 -2.94
C GLN A 64 3.51 -9.08 -1.72
N ARG A 65 4.58 -8.30 -1.94
CA ARG A 65 5.39 -7.71 -0.87
C ARG A 65 4.57 -7.00 0.21
N TYR A 66 3.45 -6.36 -0.15
CA TYR A 66 2.63 -5.61 0.80
C TYR A 66 1.59 -6.47 1.54
N PHE A 67 1.41 -7.72 1.11
CA PHE A 67 0.28 -8.55 1.53
C PHE A 67 0.68 -9.90 2.09
N ALA A 68 1.83 -10.42 1.67
CA ALA A 68 2.31 -11.72 2.07
C ALA A 68 3.25 -11.57 3.28
N THR A 69 3.04 -12.43 4.28
CA THR A 69 4.04 -12.64 5.33
C THR A 69 5.33 -13.18 4.73
N VAL A 70 6.47 -13.00 5.41
CA VAL A 70 7.77 -13.55 4.96
C VAL A 70 7.66 -15.05 4.65
N GLU A 71 6.86 -15.78 5.43
CA GLU A 71 6.60 -17.22 5.25
C GLU A 71 5.79 -17.56 4.00
N GLU A 72 4.89 -16.67 3.56
CA GLU A 72 4.11 -16.84 2.34
C GLU A 72 4.93 -16.50 1.09
N ILE A 73 5.79 -15.47 1.16
CA ILE A 73 6.71 -15.12 0.08
C ILE A 73 7.70 -16.26 -0.19
N LEU A 74 8.20 -16.93 0.87
CA LEU A 74 9.13 -18.07 0.75
C LEU A 74 8.52 -19.33 0.12
N LYS A 75 7.19 -19.42 0.00
CA LYS A 75 6.50 -20.57 -0.61
C LYS A 75 6.26 -20.40 -2.11
N ILE A 76 6.62 -19.26 -2.68
CA ILE A 76 6.40 -18.95 -4.09
C ILE A 76 7.62 -19.50 -4.87
N PRO A 77 7.45 -20.55 -5.69
CA PRO A 77 8.55 -21.06 -6.50
C PRO A 77 9.01 -20.00 -7.49
N ALA A 78 10.33 -19.86 -7.61
CA ALA A 78 11.02 -18.92 -8.51
C ALA A 78 10.77 -19.24 -9.99
#